data_AF-A0A535P420-F1
#
_entry.id   AF-A0A535P420-F1
#
_cell.length_a   1.000
_cell.length_b   1.000
_cell.length_c   1.000
_cell.angle_alpha   90.00
_cell.angle_beta   90.00
_cell.angle_gamma   90.00
#
_symmetry.space_group_name_H-M   'P 1'
#
loop_
_entity.id
_entity.type
_entity.pdbx_description
1 polymer ?
#
loop_
_entity_poly.entity_id
_entity_poly.type
_entity_poly.pdbx_seq_one_letter_code
_entity_poly.pdbx_strand_id
1 'polypeptide(L)' 'MFGPSLVKEPVIYQLGRNFEIVTNIRRADVAKDHGWVLLEVSGEPEELDRGVAFLESKGVKVEPAEGDLVE' A
#
# COMPACT_ATOMS: atom_id res chain seq x y z
N MET A 1 5.50 -4.29 3.02
CA MET A 1 5.47 -5.16 4.23
C MET A 1 5.01 -4.37 5.43
N PHE A 2 4.05 -4.91 6.19
CA PHE A 2 3.49 -4.31 7.40
C PHE A 2 4.05 -5.03 8.63
N GLY A 3 4.58 -4.27 9.59
CA GLY A 3 5.01 -4.80 10.89
C GLY A 3 3.85 -5.00 11.89
N PRO A 4 4.13 -5.51 13.10
CA PRO A 4 3.10 -5.92 14.07
C PRO A 4 2.16 -4.78 14.52
N SER A 5 2.68 -3.56 14.61
CA SER A 5 1.89 -2.37 14.95
C SER A 5 1.03 -1.89 13.78
N LEU A 6 1.51 -2.05 12.55
CA LEU A 6 0.88 -1.51 11.34
C LEU A 6 -0.28 -2.37 10.85
N VAL A 7 -0.31 -3.67 11.13
CA VAL A 7 -1.45 -4.56 10.81
C VAL A 7 -2.77 -4.08 11.45
N LYS A 8 -2.70 -3.29 12.53
CA LYS A 8 -3.88 -2.73 13.21
C LYS A 8 -4.30 -1.37 12.69
N GLU A 9 -3.51 -0.76 11.83
CA GLU A 9 -3.76 0.58 11.29
C GLU A 9 -4.44 0.48 9.91
N PRO A 10 -5.43 1.33 9.61
CA PRO A 10 -6.16 1.29 8.34
C PRO A 10 -5.36 2.00 7.23
N VAL A 11 -4.10 1.63 7.03
CA VAL A 11 -3.14 2.37 6.18
C VAL A 11 -3.59 2.46 4.72
N ILE A 12 -4.14 1.38 4.15
CA ILE A 12 -4.66 1.37 2.77
C ILE A 12 -5.88 2.30 2.62
N TYR A 13 -6.76 2.33 3.62
CA TYR A 13 -7.89 3.26 3.64
C TYR A 13 -7.43 4.72 3.71
N GLN A 14 -6.42 4.99 4.55
CA GLN A 14 -5.82 6.33 4.66
C GLN A 14 -5.20 6.77 3.34
N LEU A 15 -4.62 5.84 2.57
CA LEU A 15 -4.07 6.12 1.24
C LEU A 15 -5.14 6.70 0.30
N GLY A 16 -6.27 6.00 0.13
CA GLY A 16 -7.33 6.48 -0.77
C GLY A 16 -8.11 7.69 -0.24
N ARG A 17 -8.17 7.87 1.09
CA ARG A 17 -8.86 9.02 1.69
C ARG A 17 -8.04 10.31 1.65
N ASN A 18 -6.72 10.20 1.74
CA ASN A 18 -5.83 11.37 1.88
C ASN A 18 -5.14 11.78 0.57
N PHE A 19 -5.07 10.89 -0.42
CA PHE A 19 -4.26 11.10 -1.62
C PHE A 19 -5.00 10.90 -2.95
N GLU A 20 -6.34 10.90 -3.01
CA GLU A 20 -7.08 10.65 -4.27
C GLU A 20 -6.64 9.38 -5.04
N ILE A 21 -6.03 8.41 -4.33
CA ILE A 21 -5.56 7.15 -4.90
C ILE A 21 -6.70 6.13 -4.86
N VAL A 22 -7.00 5.53 -6.01
CA VAL A 22 -7.79 4.32 -6.09
C VAL A 22 -6.89 3.12 -5.80
N THR A 23 -7.29 2.27 -4.86
CA THR A 23 -6.53 1.09 -4.45
C THR A 23 -7.28 -0.19 -4.78
N ASN A 24 -6.59 -1.16 -5.37
CA ASN A 24 -7.12 -2.49 -5.67
C ASN A 24 -6.18 -3.57 -5.12
N ILE A 25 -6.69 -4.39 -4.20
CA ILE A 25 -5.89 -5.46 -3.58
C ILE A 25 -5.86 -6.66 -4.52
N ARG A 26 -4.69 -6.93 -5.10
CA ARG A 26 -4.48 -8.11 -5.95
C ARG A 26 -4.23 -9.36 -5.12
N ARG A 27 -3.40 -9.25 -4.08
CA ARG A 27 -3.13 -10.32 -3.10
C ARG A 27 -2.83 -9.71 -1.74
N ALA A 28 -3.17 -10.44 -0.68
CA ALA A 28 -2.81 -10.06 0.67
C ALA A 28 -2.63 -11.31 1.53
N ASP A 29 -1.63 -11.27 2.39
CA ASP A 29 -1.48 -12.22 3.50
C ASP A 29 -1.30 -11.40 4.78
N VAL A 30 -2.14 -11.67 5.77
CA VAL A 30 -2.17 -10.92 7.03
C VAL A 30 -2.20 -11.90 8.17
N ALA A 31 -1.09 -11.92 8.93
CA ALA A 31 -0.95 -12.65 10.17
C ALA A 31 -1.04 -11.71 11.37
N LYS A 32 -0.91 -12.27 12.57
CA LYS A 32 -1.04 -11.52 13.84
C LYS A 32 0.00 -10.41 13.99
N ASP A 33 1.21 -10.62 13.48
CA ASP A 33 2.38 -9.78 13.70
C ASP A 33 3.08 -9.31 12.42
N HIS A 34 2.63 -9.78 11.25
CA HIS A 34 3.17 -9.36 9.96
C HIS A 34 2.11 -9.47 8.88
N GLY A 35 2.33 -8.76 7.78
CA GLY A 35 1.54 -8.94 6.59
C GLY A 35 2.20 -8.32 5.37
N TRP A 36 1.75 -8.75 4.20
CA TRP A 36 2.10 -8.14 2.93
C TRP A 36 0.86 -8.03 2.06
N VAL A 37 0.87 -7.02 1.19
CA VAL A 37 -0.20 -6.77 0.24
C VAL A 37 0.46 -6.44 -1.08
N LEU A 38 0.02 -7.12 -2.13
CA LEU A 38 0.24 -6.69 -3.49
C LEU A 38 -0.92 -5.76 -3.86
N LEU A 39 -0.61 -4.48 -3.94
CA LEU A 39 -1.59 -3.42 -4.14
C LEU A 39 -1.39 -2.80 -5.52
N GLU A 40 -2.41 -2.87 -6.34
CA GLU A 40 -2.51 -2.02 -7.52
C GLU A 40 -3.06 -0.66 -7.09
N VAL A 41 -2.44 0.40 -7.61
CA VAL A 41 -2.81 1.77 -7.31
C VAL A 41 -3.01 2.55 -8.62
N SER A 42 -3.95 3.50 -8.60
CA SER A 42 -4.22 4.38 -9.73
C SER A 42 -4.59 5.77 -9.23
N GLY A 43 -4.10 6.79 -9.91
CA GLY A 43 -4.27 8.19 -9.53
C GLY A 43 -3.32 9.07 -10.34
N GLU A 44 -3.37 10.37 -10.11
CA GLU A 44 -2.42 11.30 -10.71
C GLU A 44 -0.99 11.03 -10.20
N PRO A 45 0.05 11.18 -11.04
CA PRO A 45 1.44 10.87 -10.65
C PRO A 45 1.89 11.53 -9.34
N GLU A 46 1.53 12.80 -9.14
CA GLU A 46 1.88 13.56 -7.92
C GLU A 46 1.23 12.97 -6.66
N GLU A 47 0.01 12.47 -6.77
CA GLU A 47 -0.70 11.83 -5.67
C GLU A 47 -0.11 10.45 -5.37
N LEU A 48 0.27 9.68 -6.40
CA LEU A 48 0.98 8.41 -6.24
C LEU A 48 2.30 8.60 -5.49
N ASP A 49 3.11 9.58 -5.88
CA ASP A 49 4.38 9.90 -5.21
C ASP A 49 4.17 10.28 -3.73
N ARG A 50 3.18 11.14 -3.45
CA ARG A 50 2.80 11.51 -2.08
C ARG A 50 2.31 10.31 -1.27
N GLY A 51 1.54 9.43 -1.88
CA GLY A 51 1.05 8.20 -1.27
C GLY A 51 2.17 7.24 -0.89
N VAL A 52 3.15 7.04 -1.78
CA VAL A 52 4.34 6.21 -1.49
C VAL A 52 5.14 6.81 -0.33
N ALA A 53 5.44 8.11 -0.39
CA ALA A 53 6.15 8.80 0.69
C ALA A 53 5.42 8.69 2.04
N PHE A 54 4.08 8.73 2.04
CA PHE A 54 3.27 8.52 3.23
C PHE A 54 3.44 7.10 3.79
N LEU A 55 3.38 6.07 2.96
CA LEU A 55 3.59 4.68 3.38
C LEU A 55 4.98 4.49 4.01
N GLU A 56 6.02 5.02 3.35
CA GLU A 56 7.40 4.96 3.86
C GLU A 56 7.54 5.70 5.20
N SER A 57 6.90 6.88 5.35
CA SER A 57 6.90 7.63 6.62
C SER A 57 6.26 6.88 7.79
N LYS A 58 5.36 5.93 7.49
CA LYS A 58 4.75 5.03 8.48
C LYS A 58 5.61 3.80 8.77
N GLY A 59 6.76 3.64 8.11
CA GLY A 59 7.61 2.46 8.21
C GLY A 59 7.12 1.28 7.38
N VAL A 60 6.20 1.49 6.44
CA VAL A 60 5.82 0.45 5.48
C VAL A 60 6.91 0.37 4.42
N LYS A 61 7.49 -0.82 4.25
CA LYS A 61 8.38 -1.08 3.12
C LYS A 61 7.56 -1.24 1.84
N VAL A 62 7.79 -0.37 0.86
CA VAL A 62 7.16 -0.41 -0.47
C VAL A 62 8.21 -0.85 -1.49
N GLU A 63 7.85 -1.82 -2.32
CA GLU A 63 8.69 -2.31 -3.41
C GLU A 63 7.83 -2.36 -4.68
N PRO A 64 8.34 -1.90 -5.84
CA PRO A 64 7.63 -2.09 -7.11
C PRO A 64 7.42 -3.58 -7.35
N ALA A 65 6.19 -3.96 -7.71
CA ALA A 65 5.93 -5.31 -8.16
C ALA A 65 6.30 -5.41 -9.64
N GLU A 66 7.54 -5.81 -9.94
CA GLU A 66 7.91 -6.17 -11.31
C GLU A 66 7.19 -7.48 -11.69
N GLY A 67 6.25 -7.41 -12.64
CA GLY A 67 5.77 -8.60 -13.35
C GLY A 67 4.30 -9.00 -13.24
N ASP A 68 3.42 -8.25 -12.56
CA ASP A 68 1.97 -8.55 -12.54
C ASP A 68 1.16 -7.65 -13.52
N LEU A 69 1.78 -7.26 -14.65
CA LEU A 69 1.12 -6.65 -15.81
C LEU A 69 0.63 -7.70 -16.83
N VAL A 70 0.30 -8.91 -16.38
CA VAL A 70 -0.29 -9.94 -17.23
C VAL A 70 -1.70 -10.22 -16.75
N GLU A 71 -2.65 -9.41 -17.24
CA GLU A 71 -4.02 -9.85 -17.54
C GLU A 71 -4.58 -9.01 -18.69
#